data_AF-A0A537QEQ8-F1
#
_entry.id   AF-A0A537QEQ8-F1
#
_cell.length_a   1.000
_cell.length_b   1.000
_cell.length_c   1.000
_cell.angle_alpha   90.00
_cell.angle_beta   90.00
_cell.angle_gamma   90.00
#
_symmetry.space_group_name_H-M   'P 1'
#
loop_
_entity.id
_entity.type
_entity.pdbx_description
1 polymer ?
#
loop_
_entity_poly.entity_id
_entity_poly.type
_entity_poly.pdbx_seq_one_letter_code
_entity_poly.pdbx_strand_id
1 'polypeptide(L)'
;MKHRVGKRVALHERPVFPAVQAAVRKLLSIIPGVELVEIDVPRVGTQANSLAVLPDFKRELVARELAAVADAGVTTLATIYHACHRELCDVGDGRSFEVVNFMEILGEGLGLRAEDLYKRLKLISDIDDVIVETGPLIAEHGLDLDTVRDALFQEFGGAGREAPAPRR
;
A
#
# COMPACT_ATOMS: atom_id res chain seq x y z
N MET A 1 4.50 22.29 8.10
CA MET A 1 5.14 21.03 8.51
C MET A 1 6.42 21.34 9.27
N LYS A 2 6.75 20.56 10.32
CA LYS A 2 7.88 20.86 11.22
C LYS A 2 9.09 19.95 10.97
N HIS A 3 8.89 18.79 10.36
CA HIS A 3 9.93 17.79 10.12
C HIS A 3 10.16 17.61 8.62
N ARG A 4 11.44 17.41 8.26
CA ARG A 4 11.86 17.11 6.89
C ARG A 4 11.69 15.62 6.61
N VAL A 5 11.13 15.27 5.46
CA VAL A 5 10.95 13.91 4.97
C VAL A 5 11.62 13.79 3.61
N GLY A 6 12.80 13.19 3.55
CA GLY A 6 13.61 13.09 2.32
C GLY A 6 13.16 11.96 1.40
N LYS A 7 11.98 12.07 0.79
CA LYS A 7 11.39 11.05 -0.08
C LYS A 7 11.08 11.63 -1.48
N ARG A 8 11.39 10.85 -2.51
CA ARG A 8 10.91 11.07 -3.89
C ARG A 8 9.68 10.19 -4.08
N VAL A 9 8.52 10.79 -4.25
CA VAL A 9 7.21 10.16 -4.07
C VAL A 9 6.45 10.16 -5.38
N ALA A 10 6.09 8.96 -5.85
CA ALA A 10 5.05 8.76 -6.85
C ALA A 10 3.70 8.50 -6.15
N LEU A 11 2.60 8.96 -6.74
CA LEU A 11 1.25 8.69 -6.23
C LEU A 11 0.59 7.55 -7.00
N HIS A 12 0.06 6.58 -6.26
CA HIS A 12 -0.89 5.59 -6.80
C HIS A 12 -2.30 6.20 -6.80
N GLU A 13 -2.68 6.77 -7.95
CA GLU A 13 -3.91 7.54 -8.10
C GLU A 13 -5.02 6.76 -8.81
N ARG A 14 -6.27 7.15 -8.51
CA ARG A 14 -7.48 6.69 -9.21
C ARG A 14 -8.36 7.87 -9.55
N PRO A 15 -8.88 8.00 -10.79
CA PRO A 15 -9.59 9.18 -11.29
C PRO A 15 -11.02 9.39 -10.73
N VAL A 16 -11.29 9.00 -9.48
CA VAL A 16 -12.64 9.11 -8.87
C VAL A 16 -12.98 10.55 -8.50
N PHE A 17 -12.13 11.14 -7.68
CA PHE A 17 -12.35 12.43 -7.07
C PHE A 17 -11.11 13.29 -7.29
N PRO A 18 -11.07 14.10 -8.37
CA PRO A 18 -9.93 14.98 -8.65
C PRO A 18 -9.58 15.90 -7.48
N ALA A 19 -10.59 16.34 -6.71
CA ALA A 19 -10.38 17.16 -5.52
C ALA A 19 -9.57 16.44 -4.42
N VAL A 20 -9.74 15.12 -4.25
CA VAL A 20 -8.96 14.34 -3.27
C VAL A 20 -7.51 14.25 -3.72
N GLN A 21 -7.25 13.94 -5.00
CA GLN A 21 -5.90 13.90 -5.54
C GLN A 21 -5.19 15.25 -5.38
N ALA A 22 -5.87 16.35 -5.73
CA ALA A 22 -5.35 17.70 -5.57
C ALA A 22 -5.05 18.02 -4.10
N ALA A 23 -5.92 17.62 -3.17
CA ALA A 23 -5.72 17.80 -1.74
C ALA A 23 -4.50 17.02 -1.23
N VAL A 24 -4.34 15.74 -1.62
CA VAL A 24 -3.18 14.92 -1.23
C VAL A 24 -1.89 15.54 -1.76
N ARG A 25 -1.84 15.93 -3.04
CA ARG A 25 -0.67 16.60 -3.64
C ARG A 25 -0.31 17.87 -2.89
N LYS A 26 -1.31 18.68 -2.52
CA LYS A 26 -1.13 19.90 -1.71
C LYS A 26 -0.62 19.60 -0.29
N LEU A 27 -1.11 18.54 0.35
CA LEU A 27 -0.66 18.15 1.69
C LEU A 27 0.78 17.62 1.67
N LEU A 28 1.17 16.87 0.64
CA LEU A 28 2.53 16.37 0.52
C LEU A 28 3.53 17.48 0.12
N SER A 29 3.11 18.42 -0.73
CA SER A 29 3.99 19.51 -1.18
C SER A 29 4.39 20.49 -0.08
N ILE A 30 3.65 20.56 1.03
CA ILE A 30 4.00 21.39 2.19
C ILE A 30 5.01 20.71 3.13
N ILE A 31 5.37 19.43 2.92
CA ILE A 31 6.34 18.69 3.73
C ILE A 31 7.76 18.95 3.18
N PRO A 32 8.66 19.57 3.95
CA PRO A 32 10.03 19.82 3.49
C PRO A 32 10.74 18.52 3.09
N GLY A 33 11.35 18.49 1.91
CA GLY A 33 12.12 17.34 1.41
C GLY A 33 11.31 16.30 0.63
N VAL A 34 9.98 16.40 0.61
CA VAL A 34 9.14 15.57 -0.26
C VAL A 34 9.19 16.13 -1.68
N GLU A 35 9.58 15.30 -2.63
CA GLU A 35 9.58 15.59 -4.06
C GLU A 35 8.51 14.73 -4.73
N LEU A 36 7.46 15.35 -5.30
CA LEU A 36 6.45 14.62 -6.06
C LEU A 36 6.94 14.37 -7.49
N VAL A 37 6.91 13.12 -7.92
CA VAL A 37 7.33 12.68 -9.25
C VAL A 37 6.11 12.15 -9.99
N GLU A 38 5.82 12.71 -11.16
CA GLU A 38 4.75 12.22 -12.02
C GLU A 38 5.18 10.92 -12.72
N ILE A 39 4.29 9.94 -12.71
CA ILE A 39 4.47 8.66 -13.39
C ILE A 39 3.40 8.53 -14.46
N ASP A 40 3.82 8.47 -15.71
CA ASP A 40 2.95 8.36 -16.89
C ASP A 40 2.48 6.91 -17.09
N VAL A 41 1.44 6.54 -16.34
CA VAL A 41 0.76 5.25 -16.47
C VAL A 41 -0.75 5.43 -16.51
N PRO A 42 -1.49 4.53 -17.18
CA PRO A 42 -2.94 4.61 -17.23
C PRO A 42 -3.55 4.61 -15.82
N ARG A 43 -4.50 5.53 -15.58
CA ARG A 43 -5.24 5.60 -14.30
C ARG A 43 -6.67 5.12 -14.55
N VAL A 44 -7.00 3.92 -14.06
CA VAL A 44 -8.27 3.25 -14.38
C VAL A 44 -9.02 2.85 -13.11
N GLY A 45 -10.34 2.89 -13.18
CA GLY A 45 -11.22 2.43 -12.11
C GLY A 45 -11.33 3.42 -10.96
N THR A 46 -12.16 3.07 -9.98
CA THR A 46 -12.38 3.93 -8.82
C THR A 46 -11.51 3.56 -7.63
N GLN A 47 -11.37 2.28 -7.40
CA GLN A 47 -10.46 1.68 -6.43
C GLN A 47 -9.97 0.35 -6.99
N ALA A 48 -8.99 -0.28 -6.33
CA ALA A 48 -8.55 -1.64 -6.61
C ALA A 48 -9.70 -2.62 -6.93
N ASN A 49 -10.74 -2.61 -6.10
CA ASN A 49 -11.86 -3.56 -6.20
C ASN A 49 -12.70 -3.38 -7.47
N SER A 50 -12.73 -2.18 -8.07
CA SER A 50 -13.48 -1.93 -9.31
C SER A 50 -12.96 -2.71 -10.51
N LEU A 51 -11.71 -3.19 -10.46
CA LEU A 51 -11.08 -4.00 -11.50
C LEU A 51 -11.08 -5.51 -11.19
N ALA A 52 -11.75 -5.95 -10.12
CA ALA A 52 -11.80 -7.37 -9.76
C ALA A 52 -12.41 -8.26 -10.86
N VAL A 53 -13.32 -7.70 -11.67
CA VAL A 53 -13.95 -8.40 -12.82
C VAL A 53 -13.00 -8.56 -14.02
N LEU A 54 -11.84 -7.91 -14.02
CA LEU A 54 -10.82 -7.96 -15.07
C LEU A 54 -9.44 -8.26 -14.45
N PRO A 55 -9.23 -9.45 -13.87
CA PRO A 55 -8.06 -9.73 -13.03
C PRO A 55 -6.74 -9.64 -13.79
N ASP A 56 -6.70 -10.08 -15.05
CA ASP A 56 -5.47 -10.06 -15.86
C ASP A 56 -5.06 -8.63 -16.22
N PHE A 57 -6.03 -7.82 -16.65
CA PHE A 57 -5.81 -6.40 -16.94
C PHE A 57 -5.37 -5.63 -15.69
N LYS A 58 -5.94 -5.96 -14.52
CA LYS A 58 -5.53 -5.39 -13.24
C LYS A 58 -4.07 -5.71 -12.92
N ARG A 59 -3.66 -6.98 -13.07
CA ARG A 59 -2.26 -7.41 -12.84
C ARG A 59 -1.30 -6.73 -13.79
N GLU A 60 -1.65 -6.61 -15.07
CA GLU A 60 -0.84 -5.90 -16.06
C GLU A 60 -0.67 -4.42 -15.70
N LEU A 61 -1.75 -3.75 -15.29
CA LEU A 61 -1.72 -2.34 -14.91
C LEU A 61 -0.81 -2.10 -13.70
N VAL A 62 -0.92 -2.94 -12.67
CA VAL A 62 -0.06 -2.89 -11.48
C VAL A 62 1.40 -3.16 -11.86
N ALA A 63 1.67 -4.19 -12.66
CA ALA A 63 3.03 -4.50 -13.09
C ALA A 63 3.68 -3.33 -13.86
N ARG A 64 2.93 -2.70 -14.76
CA ARG A 64 3.38 -1.54 -15.53
C ARG A 64 3.66 -0.33 -14.62
N GLU A 65 2.82 -0.08 -13.63
CA GLU A 65 3.06 0.99 -12.66
C GLU A 65 4.30 0.75 -11.83
N LEU A 66 4.45 -0.45 -11.26
CA LEU A 66 5.62 -0.77 -10.43
C LEU A 66 6.94 -0.70 -11.23
N ALA A 67 6.93 -1.07 -12.52
CA ALA A 67 8.07 -0.89 -13.40
C ALA A 67 8.37 0.60 -13.64
N ALA A 68 7.38 1.39 -14.02
CA ALA A 68 7.58 2.83 -14.27
C ALA A 68 8.04 3.60 -13.01
N VAL A 69 7.56 3.21 -11.84
CA VAL A 69 8.00 3.74 -10.54
C VAL A 69 9.48 3.40 -10.28
N ALA A 70 9.89 2.17 -10.55
CA ALA A 70 11.30 1.77 -10.43
C ALA A 70 12.20 2.57 -11.40
N ASP A 71 11.78 2.69 -12.66
CA ASP A 71 12.54 3.39 -13.71
C ASP A 71 12.68 4.89 -13.42
N ALA A 72 11.67 5.51 -12.79
CA ALA A 72 11.73 6.91 -12.38
C ALA A 72 12.67 7.19 -11.19
N GLY A 73 13.19 6.13 -10.55
CA GLY A 73 14.10 6.25 -9.41
C GLY A 73 13.47 6.94 -8.19
N VAL A 74 12.16 6.77 -8.00
CA VAL A 74 11.48 7.23 -6.79
C VAL A 74 11.83 6.33 -5.62
N THR A 75 11.76 6.86 -4.41
CA THR A 75 12.02 6.07 -3.18
C THR A 75 10.74 5.47 -2.61
N THR A 76 9.59 6.02 -3.00
CA THR A 76 8.31 5.74 -2.33
C THR A 76 7.16 5.81 -3.33
N LEU A 77 6.33 4.76 -3.38
CA LEU A 77 5.01 4.78 -4.00
C LEU A 77 3.96 4.97 -2.91
N ALA A 78 3.32 6.14 -2.89
CA ALA A 78 2.32 6.48 -1.90
C ALA A 78 0.90 6.21 -2.42
N THR A 79 0.16 5.38 -1.71
CA THR A 79 -1.25 5.09 -2.00
C THR A 79 -2.16 6.11 -1.33
N ILE A 80 -3.29 6.40 -2.00
CA ILE A 80 -4.31 7.32 -1.47
C ILE A 80 -5.46 6.56 -0.81
N TYR A 81 -5.96 5.51 -1.48
CA TYR A 81 -7.17 4.79 -1.06
C TYR A 81 -6.83 3.47 -0.38
N HIS A 82 -7.52 3.15 0.71
CA HIS A 82 -7.25 1.96 1.52
C HIS A 82 -7.35 0.65 0.73
N ALA A 83 -8.34 0.49 -0.17
CA ALA A 83 -8.45 -0.72 -0.97
C ALA A 83 -7.21 -0.94 -1.88
N CYS A 84 -6.66 0.14 -2.43
CA CYS A 84 -5.42 0.05 -3.23
C CYS A 84 -4.21 -0.22 -2.33
N HIS A 85 -4.17 0.41 -1.16
CA HIS A 85 -3.10 0.18 -0.18
C HIS A 85 -3.06 -1.27 0.28
N ARG A 86 -4.21 -1.83 0.67
CA ARG A 86 -4.32 -3.22 1.13
C ARG A 86 -3.83 -4.22 0.09
N GLU A 87 -4.01 -3.92 -1.18
CA GLU A 87 -3.52 -4.73 -2.29
C GLU A 87 -2.01 -4.61 -2.51
N LEU A 88 -1.44 -3.41 -2.36
CA LEU A 88 -0.07 -3.11 -2.79
C LEU A 88 0.94 -2.97 -1.65
N CYS A 89 0.53 -2.88 -0.38
CA CYS A 89 1.42 -2.49 0.71
C CYS A 89 2.60 -3.46 0.94
N ASP A 90 2.49 -4.71 0.51
CA ASP A 90 3.50 -5.77 0.56
C ASP A 90 4.40 -5.83 -0.69
N VAL A 91 3.97 -5.28 -1.82
CA VAL A 91 4.72 -5.44 -3.10
C VAL A 91 6.00 -4.63 -3.16
N GLY A 92 6.22 -3.71 -2.21
CA GLY A 92 7.46 -2.94 -2.08
C GLY A 92 8.62 -3.76 -1.50
N ASP A 93 8.35 -4.88 -0.82
CA ASP A 93 9.43 -5.71 -0.27
C ASP A 93 10.31 -6.27 -1.39
N GLY A 94 11.62 -6.18 -1.21
CA GLY A 94 12.61 -6.55 -2.23
C GLY A 94 12.73 -5.61 -3.44
N ARG A 95 12.09 -4.43 -3.44
CA ARG A 95 12.20 -3.41 -4.51
C ARG A 95 13.09 -2.23 -4.13
N SER A 96 13.40 -1.38 -5.11
CA SER A 96 14.14 -0.12 -4.93
C SER A 96 13.33 0.99 -4.24
N PHE A 97 12.03 0.78 -4.02
CA PHE A 97 11.12 1.72 -3.39
C PHE A 97 10.19 1.02 -2.40
N GLU A 98 9.73 1.75 -1.39
CA GLU A 98 8.70 1.28 -0.47
C GLU A 98 7.29 1.63 -0.96
N VAL A 99 6.29 0.87 -0.51
CA VAL A 99 4.87 1.24 -0.66
C VAL A 99 4.32 1.64 0.71
N VAL A 100 3.75 2.83 0.79
CA VAL A 100 3.17 3.41 2.02
C VAL A 100 1.83 4.07 1.71
N ASN A 101 1.00 4.30 2.73
CA ASN A 101 -0.11 5.22 2.61
C ASN A 101 0.41 6.67 2.70
N PHE A 102 -0.16 7.61 1.94
CA PHE A 102 0.26 9.02 2.01
C PHE A 102 0.15 9.62 3.42
N MET A 103 -0.72 9.06 4.28
CA MET A 103 -0.87 9.47 5.68
C MET A 103 0.37 9.18 6.52
N GLU A 104 1.17 8.15 6.19
CA GLU A 104 2.43 7.87 6.88
C GLU A 104 3.44 8.99 6.62
N ILE A 105 3.56 9.44 5.36
CA ILE A 105 4.43 10.57 4.96
C ILE A 105 3.96 11.85 5.65
N LEU A 106 2.64 12.08 5.71
CA LEU A 106 2.06 13.21 6.41
C LEU A 106 2.38 13.18 7.91
N GLY A 107 2.26 12.00 8.53
CA GLY A 107 2.63 11.75 9.92
C GLY A 107 4.10 12.09 10.17
N GLU A 108 5.01 11.57 9.35
CA GLU A 108 6.45 11.85 9.45
C GLU A 108 6.73 13.36 9.40
N GLY A 109 6.08 14.11 8.49
CA GLY A 109 6.22 15.57 8.40
C GLY A 109 5.72 16.34 9.64
N LEU A 110 4.76 15.75 10.36
CA LEU A 110 4.24 16.24 11.64
C LEU A 110 5.06 15.80 12.85
N GLY A 111 6.04 14.91 12.67
CA GLY A 111 6.78 14.29 13.77
C GLY A 111 5.98 13.19 14.48
N LEU A 112 4.97 12.64 13.81
CA LEU A 112 4.16 11.52 14.28
C LEU A 112 4.61 10.25 13.57
N ARG A 113 4.67 9.13 14.29
CA ARG A 113 4.93 7.82 13.70
C ARG A 113 3.88 6.84 14.22
N ALA A 114 3.17 6.23 13.28
CA ALA A 114 2.27 5.11 13.54
C ALA A 114 2.68 3.97 12.62
N GLU A 115 2.80 2.77 13.15
CA GLU A 115 3.09 1.59 12.34
C GLU A 115 1.85 1.21 11.52
N ASP A 116 2.04 0.90 10.24
CA ASP A 116 1.01 0.26 9.43
C ASP A 116 0.87 -1.22 9.84
N LEU A 117 0.03 -1.44 10.85
CA LEU A 117 -0.27 -2.77 11.36
C LEU A 117 -0.84 -3.70 10.28
N TYR A 118 -1.62 -3.16 9.34
CA TYR A 118 -2.16 -4.00 8.27
C TYR A 118 -1.05 -4.53 7.37
N LYS A 119 -0.13 -3.67 6.91
CA LYS A 119 1.04 -4.08 6.13
C LYS A 119 1.91 -5.07 6.90
N ARG A 120 2.13 -4.84 8.20
CA ARG A 120 2.90 -5.76 9.05
C ARG A 120 2.26 -7.15 9.08
N LEU A 121 0.97 -7.26 9.35
CA LEU A 121 0.25 -8.54 9.38
C LEU A 121 0.23 -9.21 7.99
N LYS A 122 0.03 -8.43 6.93
CA LYS A 122 0.08 -8.95 5.55
C LYS A 122 1.43 -9.55 5.19
N LEU A 123 2.54 -8.96 5.66
CA LEU A 123 3.90 -9.45 5.41
C LEU A 123 4.24 -10.75 6.15
N ILE A 124 3.60 -11.03 7.30
CA ILE A 124 3.77 -12.32 8.00
C ILE A 124 3.28 -13.47 7.09
N SER A 125 2.17 -13.26 6.39
CA SER A 125 1.56 -14.17 5.40
C SER A 125 1.06 -15.53 5.93
N ASP A 126 1.71 -16.13 6.93
CA ASP A 126 1.24 -17.35 7.58
C ASP A 126 0.17 -17.03 8.63
N ILE A 127 -0.98 -17.71 8.56
CA ILE A 127 -2.14 -17.38 9.40
C ILE A 127 -1.90 -17.77 10.87
N ASP A 128 -1.20 -18.87 11.14
CA ASP A 128 -0.92 -19.26 12.52
C ASP A 128 0.08 -18.28 13.15
N ASP A 129 1.06 -17.78 12.38
CA ASP A 129 1.96 -16.72 12.85
C ASP A 129 1.23 -15.37 13.07
N VAL A 130 0.24 -15.03 12.22
CA VAL A 130 -0.61 -13.84 12.43
C VAL A 130 -1.47 -13.98 13.70
N ILE A 131 -1.97 -15.19 14.00
CA ILE A 131 -2.69 -15.48 15.25
C ILE A 131 -1.76 -15.30 16.46
N VAL A 132 -0.51 -15.78 16.38
CA VAL A 132 0.48 -15.57 17.45
C VAL A 132 0.75 -14.09 17.66
N GLU A 133 0.98 -13.32 16.59
CA GLU A 133 1.23 -11.88 16.64
C GLU A 133 0.03 -11.11 17.25
N THR A 134 -1.19 -11.51 16.91
CA THR A 134 -2.43 -10.86 17.40
C THR A 134 -2.97 -11.45 18.71
N GLY A 135 -2.30 -12.45 19.29
CA GLY A 135 -2.68 -13.14 20.52
C GLY A 135 -3.10 -12.23 21.68
N PRO A 136 -2.36 -11.13 21.98
CA PRO A 136 -2.77 -10.18 23.01
C PRO A 136 -4.15 -9.57 22.78
N LEU A 137 -4.49 -9.19 21.53
CA LEU A 137 -5.79 -8.61 21.17
C LEU A 137 -6.91 -9.66 21.22
N ILE A 138 -6.61 -10.88 20.78
CA ILE A 138 -7.54 -12.02 20.88
C ILE A 138 -7.92 -12.26 22.34
N ALA A 139 -6.93 -12.30 23.23
CA ALA A 139 -7.14 -12.52 24.66
C ALA A 139 -7.86 -11.33 25.33
N GLU A 140 -7.46 -10.09 25.02
CA GLU A 140 -8.07 -8.87 25.57
C GLU A 140 -9.56 -8.79 25.25
N HIS A 141 -9.95 -9.17 24.04
CA HIS A 141 -11.33 -9.08 23.58
C HIS A 141 -12.11 -10.40 23.69
N GLY A 142 -11.50 -11.47 24.22
CA GLY A 142 -12.13 -12.77 24.38
C GLY A 142 -12.63 -13.37 23.06
N LEU A 143 -11.88 -13.19 21.98
CA LEU A 143 -12.28 -13.64 20.65
C LEU A 143 -12.14 -15.15 20.52
N ASP A 144 -13.13 -15.77 19.87
CA ASP A 144 -13.10 -17.20 19.53
C ASP A 144 -12.02 -17.48 18.47
N LEU A 145 -11.15 -18.45 18.73
CA LEU A 145 -9.98 -18.71 17.88
C LEU A 145 -10.35 -19.24 16.49
N ASP A 146 -11.40 -20.06 16.37
CA ASP A 146 -11.84 -20.57 15.07
C ASP A 146 -12.40 -19.43 14.21
N THR A 147 -13.21 -18.56 14.81
CA THR A 147 -13.72 -17.35 14.16
C THR A 147 -12.60 -16.40 13.72
N VAL A 148 -11.60 -16.19 14.58
CA VAL A 148 -10.43 -15.36 14.24
C VAL A 148 -9.65 -15.96 13.07
N ARG A 149 -9.39 -17.27 13.12
CA ARG A 149 -8.69 -17.99 12.05
C ARG A 149 -9.42 -17.83 10.72
N ASP A 150 -10.74 -18.05 10.69
CA ASP A 150 -11.55 -17.90 9.48
C ASP A 150 -11.50 -16.46 8.92
N ALA A 151 -11.61 -15.45 9.78
CA ALA A 151 -11.52 -14.05 9.37
C ALA A 151 -10.14 -13.71 8.79
N LEU A 152 -9.06 -14.19 9.41
CA LEU A 152 -7.71 -13.99 8.92
C LEU A 152 -7.45 -14.73 7.61
N PHE A 153 -7.97 -15.96 7.44
CA PHE A 153 -7.91 -16.68 6.17
C PHE A 153 -8.65 -15.95 5.05
N GLN A 154 -9.83 -15.37 5.34
CA GLN A 154 -10.57 -14.57 4.36
C GLN A 154 -9.81 -13.31 3.94
N GLU A 155 -9.14 -12.65 4.88
CA GLU A 155 -8.41 -11.40 4.61
C GLU A 155 -7.05 -11.65 3.94
N PHE A 156 -6.26 -12.59 4.46
CA PHE A 156 -4.85 -12.78 4.08
C PHE A 156 -4.58 -14.08 3.31
N GLY A 157 -5.48 -15.08 3.37
CA GLY A 157 -5.28 -16.39 2.75
C GLY A 157 -5.44 -16.41 1.21
N GLY A 158 -5.87 -15.30 0.60
CA GLY A 158 -6.20 -15.21 -0.83
C GLY A 158 -5.03 -15.08 -1.81
N ALA A 159 -3.76 -15.15 -1.38
CA ALA A 159 -2.61 -14.96 -2.26
C ALA A 159 -1.62 -16.13 -2.18
N GLY A 160 -1.98 -17.26 -2.79
CA GLY A 160 -0.99 -18.17 -3.33
C GLY A 160 -0.09 -17.41 -4.30
N ARG A 161 1.19 -17.27 -3.95
CA ARG A 161 2.23 -16.57 -4.71
C ARG A 161 2.28 -17.02 -6.16
N GLU A 162 2.01 -16.11 -7.09
CA GLU A 162 2.58 -16.16 -8.44
C GLU A 162 3.08 -14.76 -8.80
N ALA A 163 4.29 -14.44 -8.33
CA ALA A 163 5.04 -13.34 -8.90
C ALA A 163 5.47 -13.78 -10.32
N PRO A 164 5.17 -13.02 -11.39
CA PRO A 164 5.66 -13.36 -12.71
C PRO A 164 7.20 -13.34 -12.70
N ALA A 165 7.81 -14.47 -13.06
CA ALA A 165 9.25 -14.58 -13.21
C ALA A 165 9.76 -13.51 -14.21
N PRO A 166 10.93 -12.89 -13.97
CA PRO A 166 11.51 -11.97 -14.94
C PRO A 166 11.76 -12.74 -16.24
N ARG A 167 11.16 -12.28 -17.34
CA ARG A 167 11.47 -12.79 -18.67
C ARG A 167 12.95 -12.49 -18.95
N ARG A 168 13.70 -13.56 -19.21
CA ARG A 168 15.10 -13.50 -19.68
C ARG A 168 15.21 -12.86 -21.05
#